data_AF-A0A7L2TUP5-F1
#
_entry.id   AF-A0A7L2TUP5-F1
#
_cell.length_a   1.000
_cell.length_b   1.000
_cell.length_c   1.000
_cell.angle_alpha   90.00
_cell.angle_beta   90.00
_cell.angle_gamma   90.00
#
_symmetry.space_group_name_H-M   'P 1'
#
loop_
_entity.id
_entity.type
_entity.pdbx_description
1 polymer ?
#
loop_
_entity_poly.entity_id
_entity_poly.type
_entity_poly.pdbx_seq_one_letter_code
_entity_poly.pdbx_strand_id
1 'polypeptide(L)'
;LSDMLLITTNPYDFHYVSQGEVTVPSIDDQEELMATDSAIDILGFTPDEKTAIYKLTGAVMHYGNLKFKQKQREEQAEPDGTEVADKAAYLMGLNSADLLKALCYPRVKVGNEYVTKGQTVQQVNNSVGALAKAVYEKMFLWMVVRINQQLDTKQPRQYFIGVLDIAGFEIFDFNSFEQLCINFTNEKLQQFFNHHMFVLEQEEYKKEGIEWTFIDFGMDLAACIELIEKPMGIFSILEEECMFPKATDTSFKNKLYDQHLGKSNNFQKPKPAKGKAEAHFSLVHYAGTVDYNISGWLEKNKDPLNETVIGLYQKSSVKTLALLFAN
;
A
#
# COMPACT_ATOMS: atom_id res chain seq x y z
N LEU A 1 -21.60 4.54 17.79
CA LEU A 1 -20.35 4.59 17.00
C LEU A 1 -20.37 5.77 16.03
N SER A 2 -21.36 5.87 15.14
CA SER A 2 -21.43 6.92 14.10
C SER A 2 -21.31 8.35 14.64
N ASP A 3 -21.98 8.67 15.75
CA ASP A 3 -21.88 9.99 16.39
C ASP A 3 -20.46 10.29 16.91
N MET A 4 -19.78 9.29 17.46
CA MET A 4 -18.39 9.43 17.93
C MET A 4 -17.43 9.73 16.77
N LEU A 5 -17.72 9.17 15.60
CA LEU A 5 -16.89 9.29 14.40
C LEU A 5 -17.32 10.46 13.49
N LEU A 6 -18.40 11.16 13.85
CA LEU A 6 -18.94 12.26 13.06
C LEU A 6 -19.26 11.83 11.62
N ILE A 7 -19.66 10.57 11.42
CA ILE A 7 -19.98 9.99 10.12
C ILE A 7 -21.50 9.84 9.92
N THR A 8 -21.92 9.83 8.66
CA THR A 8 -23.27 9.43 8.27
C THR A 8 -23.32 7.92 8.05
N THR A 9 -24.53 7.38 7.83
CA THR A 9 -24.71 5.97 7.45
C THR A 9 -24.70 5.77 5.92
N ASN A 10 -24.53 6.83 5.14
CA ASN A 10 -24.46 6.74 3.69
C ASN A 10 -23.00 6.58 3.26
N PRO A 11 -22.56 5.41 2.76
CA PRO A 11 -21.16 5.20 2.39
C PRO A 11 -20.70 6.12 1.25
N TYR A 12 -21.62 6.54 0.37
CA TYR A 12 -21.32 7.47 -0.73
C TYR A 12 -20.96 8.88 -0.28
N ASP A 13 -21.13 9.19 1.02
CA ASP A 13 -20.60 10.42 1.58
C ASP A 13 -19.07 10.35 1.76
N PHE A 14 -18.42 9.20 1.58
CA PHE A 14 -16.97 8.98 1.82
C PHE A 14 -16.27 8.38 0.61
N HIS A 15 -15.70 9.24 -0.24
CA HIS A 15 -15.16 8.85 -1.55
C HIS A 15 -14.12 7.72 -1.51
N TYR A 16 -13.25 7.68 -0.50
CA TYR A 16 -12.19 6.66 -0.42
C TYR A 16 -12.71 5.22 -0.32
N VAL A 17 -13.91 5.01 0.20
CA VAL A 17 -14.46 3.67 0.46
C VAL A 17 -15.74 3.39 -0.32
N SER A 18 -16.07 4.21 -1.32
CA SER A 18 -17.30 4.10 -2.10
C SER A 18 -17.09 4.21 -3.62
N GLN A 19 -15.89 3.89 -4.10
CA GLN A 19 -15.55 3.88 -5.53
C GLN A 19 -16.00 2.61 -6.25
N GLY A 20 -16.29 1.55 -5.50
CA GLY A 20 -16.80 0.28 -6.00
C GLY A 20 -18.07 -0.14 -5.25
N GLU A 21 -18.17 -1.43 -4.95
CA GLU A 21 -19.27 -2.00 -4.18
C GLU A 21 -19.19 -1.59 -2.70
N VAL A 22 -20.34 -1.30 -2.11
CA VAL A 22 -20.47 -0.88 -0.69
C VAL A 22 -21.21 -1.90 0.18
N THR A 23 -21.71 -2.97 -0.44
CA THR A 23 -22.41 -4.08 0.24
C THR A 23 -22.08 -5.39 -0.47
N VAL A 24 -21.94 -6.47 0.29
CA VAL A 24 -21.72 -7.81 -0.26
C VAL A 24 -22.82 -8.74 0.26
N PRO A 25 -23.64 -9.40 -0.59
CA PRO A 25 -24.80 -10.17 -0.12
C PRO A 25 -24.48 -11.31 0.87
N SER A 26 -23.25 -11.81 0.88
CA SER A 26 -22.80 -12.88 1.76
C SER A 26 -22.23 -12.39 3.11
N ILE A 27 -22.20 -11.08 3.36
CA ILE A 27 -21.58 -10.47 4.54
C ILE A 27 -22.62 -9.62 5.27
N ASP A 28 -22.75 -9.83 6.59
CA ASP A 28 -23.54 -8.96 7.47
C ASP A 28 -22.61 -8.05 8.28
N ASP A 29 -22.42 -6.81 7.80
CA ASP A 29 -21.54 -5.83 8.43
C ASP A 29 -21.97 -5.47 9.87
N GLN A 30 -23.25 -5.66 10.22
CA GLN A 30 -23.72 -5.40 11.58
C GLN A 30 -23.21 -6.46 12.55
N GLU A 31 -23.28 -7.74 12.17
CA GLU A 31 -22.77 -8.86 12.95
C GLU A 31 -21.24 -8.79 13.05
N GLU A 32 -20.56 -8.55 11.93
CA GLU A 32 -19.09 -8.45 11.88
C GLU A 32 -18.55 -7.30 12.72
N LEU A 33 -19.25 -6.16 12.78
CA LEU A 33 -18.87 -5.05 13.65
C LEU A 33 -18.94 -5.45 15.13
N MET A 34 -19.98 -6.16 15.55
CA MET A 34 -20.13 -6.63 16.94
C MET A 34 -19.07 -7.68 17.29
N ALA A 35 -18.78 -8.60 16.37
CA ALA A 35 -17.73 -9.60 16.52
C ALA A 35 -16.34 -8.93 16.66
N THR A 36 -16.04 -7.96 15.80
CA THR A 36 -14.80 -7.19 15.82
C THR A 36 -14.65 -6.41 17.12
N ASP A 37 -15.71 -5.71 17.55
CA ASP A 37 -15.73 -4.92 18.79
C ASP A 37 -15.43 -5.80 20.01
N SER A 38 -16.03 -7.00 20.05
CA SER A 38 -15.81 -8.00 21.11
C SER A 38 -14.39 -8.57 21.07
N ALA A 39 -13.85 -8.84 19.87
CA ALA A 39 -12.50 -9.38 19.70
C ALA A 39 -11.43 -8.41 20.21
N ILE A 40 -11.60 -7.10 19.96
CA ILE A 40 -10.70 -6.05 20.49
C ILE A 40 -10.63 -6.10 22.02
N ASP A 41 -11.78 -6.29 22.69
CA ASP A 41 -11.82 -6.38 24.15
C ASP A 41 -11.13 -7.66 24.67
N ILE A 42 -11.37 -8.81 24.02
CA ILE A 42 -10.75 -10.10 24.36
C ILE A 42 -9.21 -10.03 24.20
N LEU A 43 -8.74 -9.34 23.16
CA LEU A 43 -7.32 -9.14 22.88
C LEU A 43 -6.64 -8.15 23.84
N GLY A 44 -7.38 -7.58 24.80
CA GLY A 44 -6.81 -6.78 25.89
C GLY A 44 -6.44 -5.36 25.49
N PHE A 45 -7.03 -4.83 24.41
CA PHE A 45 -6.93 -3.40 24.11
C PHE A 45 -7.68 -2.60 25.17
N THR A 46 -7.08 -1.49 25.61
CA THR A 46 -7.75 -0.58 26.55
C THR A 46 -8.92 0.15 25.87
N PRO A 47 -9.91 0.66 26.63
CA PRO A 47 -11.00 1.46 26.06
C PRO A 47 -10.51 2.69 25.26
N ASP A 48 -9.41 3.31 25.69
CA ASP A 48 -8.78 4.42 24.99
C ASP A 48 -8.15 3.99 23.66
N GLU A 49 -7.46 2.83 23.64
CA GLU A 49 -6.90 2.25 22.41
C GLU A 49 -7.99 1.86 21.41
N LYS A 50 -9.05 1.19 21.88
CA LYS A 50 -10.23 0.83 21.07
C LYS A 50 -10.90 2.07 20.49
N THR A 51 -11.09 3.11 21.30
CA THR A 51 -11.62 4.40 20.85
C THR A 51 -10.71 5.04 19.79
N ALA A 52 -9.39 4.97 19.98
CA ALA A 52 -8.43 5.49 19.01
C ALA A 52 -8.50 4.75 17.67
N ILE A 53 -8.63 3.42 17.67
CA ILE A 53 -8.82 2.62 16.44
C ILE A 53 -10.01 3.17 15.65
N TYR A 54 -11.18 3.26 16.28
CA TYR A 54 -12.38 3.75 15.60
C TYR A 54 -12.22 5.20 15.12
N LYS A 55 -11.68 6.09 15.97
CA LYS A 55 -11.48 7.51 15.61
C LYS A 55 -10.53 7.68 14.43
N LEU A 56 -9.43 6.92 14.39
CA LEU A 56 -8.46 6.98 13.30
C LEU A 56 -9.03 6.42 12.00
N THR A 57 -9.78 5.31 12.04
CA THR A 57 -10.52 4.79 10.88
C THR A 57 -11.51 5.84 10.34
N GLY A 58 -12.31 6.46 11.21
CA GLY A 58 -13.24 7.52 10.80
C GLY A 58 -12.53 8.75 10.25
N ALA A 59 -11.39 9.14 10.83
CA ALA A 59 -10.60 10.26 10.33
C ALA A 59 -10.03 10.01 8.93
N VAL A 60 -9.60 8.78 8.63
CA VAL A 60 -9.16 8.36 7.28
C VAL A 60 -10.29 8.51 6.26
N MET A 61 -11.53 8.19 6.63
CA MET A 61 -12.69 8.41 5.76
C MET A 61 -12.92 9.90 5.50
N HIS A 62 -12.84 10.75 6.54
CA HIS A 62 -12.95 12.21 6.38
C HIS A 62 -11.82 12.81 5.55
N TYR A 63 -10.60 12.27 5.61
CA TYR A 63 -9.49 12.71 4.76
C TYR A 63 -9.84 12.64 3.28
N GLY A 64 -10.53 11.58 2.85
CA GLY A 64 -11.00 11.42 1.47
C GLY A 64 -12.01 12.47 1.00
N ASN A 65 -12.56 13.24 1.92
CA ASN A 65 -13.53 14.30 1.65
C ASN A 65 -12.95 15.71 1.80
N LEU A 66 -11.67 15.85 2.16
CA LEU A 66 -11.01 17.16 2.21
C LEU A 66 -10.97 17.75 0.79
N LYS A 67 -11.44 18.98 0.66
CA LYS A 67 -11.51 19.69 -0.62
C LYS A 67 -10.57 20.88 -0.62
N PHE A 68 -9.90 21.06 -1.75
CA PHE A 68 -8.98 22.15 -2.00
C PHE A 68 -9.27 22.75 -3.36
N LYS A 69 -9.04 24.05 -3.49
CA LYS A 69 -9.19 24.79 -4.75
C LYS A 69 -7.93 25.59 -5.04
N GLN A 70 -7.77 25.96 -6.29
CA GLN A 70 -6.67 26.84 -6.70
C GLN A 70 -6.98 28.26 -6.22
N LYS A 71 -6.01 28.89 -5.56
CA LYS A 71 -6.11 30.28 -5.14
C LYS A 71 -6.15 31.20 -6.38
N GLN A 72 -6.97 32.25 -6.34
CA GLN A 72 -7.13 33.12 -7.50
C GLN A 72 -5.80 33.74 -7.94
N ARG A 73 -5.44 33.57 -9.22
CA ARG A 73 -4.22 34.11 -9.86
C ARG A 73 -2.89 33.55 -9.30
N GLU A 74 -2.96 32.45 -8.56
CA GLU A 74 -1.82 31.74 -7.96
C GLU A 74 -1.90 30.25 -8.36
N GLU A 75 -0.77 29.53 -8.40
CA GLU A 75 -0.78 28.07 -8.65
C GLU A 75 -1.03 27.26 -7.36
N GLN A 76 -0.95 27.93 -6.21
CA GLN A 76 -1.07 27.35 -4.90
C GLN A 76 -2.51 26.95 -4.56
N ALA A 77 -2.64 25.88 -3.80
CA ALA A 77 -3.90 25.42 -3.23
C ALA A 77 -4.31 26.23 -1.99
N GLU A 78 -5.60 26.39 -1.81
CA GLU A 78 -6.23 26.83 -0.57
C GLU A 78 -7.37 25.87 -0.17
N PRO A 79 -7.71 25.76 1.13
CA PRO A 79 -8.83 24.93 1.58
C PRO A 79 -10.17 25.40 0.97
N ASP A 80 -10.97 24.46 0.48
CA ASP A 80 -12.32 24.73 -0.01
C ASP A 80 -13.37 24.37 1.05
N GLY A 81 -13.31 25.10 2.17
CA GLY A 81 -14.10 24.83 3.38
C GLY A 81 -13.28 24.16 4.48
N THR A 82 -13.78 24.24 5.71
CA THR A 82 -13.11 23.69 6.90
C THR A 82 -13.88 22.58 7.58
N GLU A 83 -15.16 22.38 7.27
CA GLU A 83 -16.03 21.46 8.03
C GLU A 83 -15.47 20.04 8.14
N VAL A 84 -15.01 19.47 7.03
CA VAL A 84 -14.41 18.13 7.00
C VAL A 84 -13.06 18.10 7.73
N ALA A 85 -12.27 19.17 7.59
CA ALA A 85 -11.00 19.32 8.30
C ALA A 85 -11.20 19.42 9.82
N ASP A 86 -12.27 20.09 10.26
CA ASP A 86 -12.64 20.21 11.66
C ASP A 86 -13.01 18.84 12.25
N LYS A 87 -13.77 18.02 11.51
CA LYS A 87 -14.09 16.63 11.90
C LYS A 87 -12.84 15.77 11.98
N ALA A 88 -12.02 15.77 10.93
CA ALA A 88 -10.80 14.95 10.87
C ALA A 88 -9.78 15.36 11.95
N ALA A 89 -9.55 16.67 12.14
CA ALA A 89 -8.67 17.19 13.17
C ALA A 89 -9.19 16.87 14.58
N TYR A 90 -10.49 16.97 14.83
CA TYR A 90 -11.09 16.57 16.11
C TYR A 90 -10.83 15.09 16.44
N LEU A 91 -11.09 14.20 15.48
CA LEU A 91 -10.88 12.75 15.66
C LEU A 91 -9.41 12.40 15.88
N MET A 92 -8.51 13.10 15.20
CA MET A 92 -7.06 12.94 15.34
C MET A 92 -6.46 13.75 16.49
N GLY A 93 -7.24 14.53 17.24
CA GLY A 93 -6.76 15.35 18.34
C GLY A 93 -5.76 16.44 17.93
N LEU A 94 -6.00 17.07 16.78
CA LEU A 94 -5.18 18.12 16.15
C LEU A 94 -5.93 19.47 16.11
N ASN A 95 -5.19 20.54 15.79
CA ASN A 95 -5.80 21.82 15.42
C ASN A 95 -6.09 21.84 13.90
N SER A 96 -7.35 22.12 13.52
CA SER A 96 -7.80 22.15 12.13
C SER A 96 -7.07 23.18 11.27
N ALA A 97 -6.83 24.38 11.79
CA ALA A 97 -6.12 25.44 11.07
C ALA A 97 -4.65 25.08 10.83
N ASP A 98 -3.99 24.49 11.82
CA ASP A 98 -2.61 24.02 11.68
C ASP A 98 -2.50 22.86 10.68
N LEU A 99 -3.47 21.93 10.69
CA LEU A 99 -3.54 20.83 9.72
C LEU A 99 -3.67 21.36 8.28
N LEU A 100 -4.65 22.23 8.03
CA LEU A 100 -4.86 22.82 6.70
C LEU A 100 -3.65 23.64 6.25
N LYS A 101 -3.04 24.41 7.15
CA LYS A 101 -1.81 25.15 6.87
C LYS A 101 -0.64 24.23 6.52
N ALA A 102 -0.45 23.15 7.26
CA ALA A 102 0.61 22.17 7.01
C ALA A 102 0.41 21.43 5.67
N LEU A 103 -0.85 21.16 5.29
CA LEU A 103 -1.20 20.56 4.00
C LEU A 103 -0.90 21.52 2.83
N CYS A 104 -1.39 22.77 2.87
CA CYS A 104 -1.20 23.71 1.77
C CYS A 104 0.21 24.33 1.71
N TYR A 105 0.85 24.50 2.87
CA TYR A 105 2.12 25.22 3.04
C TYR A 105 3.09 24.47 3.97
N PRO A 106 3.52 23.24 3.61
CA PRO A 106 4.50 22.50 4.38
C PRO A 106 5.84 23.26 4.51
N ARG A 107 6.51 23.05 5.63
CA ARG A 107 7.88 23.51 5.86
C ARG A 107 8.83 22.39 5.45
N VAL A 108 9.61 22.62 4.40
CA VAL A 108 10.57 21.67 3.87
C VAL A 108 11.98 22.09 4.29
N LYS A 109 12.79 21.12 4.73
CA LYS A 109 14.19 21.37 5.07
C LYS A 109 15.01 21.45 3.78
N VAL A 110 15.67 22.58 3.56
CA VAL A 110 16.57 22.82 2.42
C VAL A 110 17.95 23.18 2.99
N GLY A 111 18.88 22.22 2.94
CA GLY A 111 20.16 22.35 3.64
C GLY A 111 19.94 22.43 5.16
N ASN A 112 20.33 23.55 5.76
CA ASN A 112 20.21 23.80 7.20
C ASN A 112 18.97 24.65 7.58
N GLU A 113 18.18 25.11 6.60
CA GLU A 113 17.03 25.99 6.85
C GLU A 113 15.70 25.31 6.53
N TYR A 114 14.61 25.81 7.14
CA TYR A 114 13.26 25.37 6.83
C TYR A 114 12.54 26.46 6.04
N VAL A 115 12.14 26.12 4.82
CA VAL A 115 11.44 27.02 3.91
C VAL A 115 9.99 26.56 3.76
N THR A 116 9.06 27.51 3.83
CA THR A 116 7.65 27.25 3.54
C THR A 116 7.47 27.10 2.03
N LYS A 117 6.92 25.96 1.60
CA LYS A 117 6.68 25.65 0.18
C LYS A 117 5.16 25.58 -0.06
N GLY A 118 4.65 26.36 -1.00
CA GLY A 118 3.26 26.22 -1.46
C GLY A 118 3.10 24.97 -2.32
N GLN A 119 1.95 24.29 -2.18
CA GLN A 119 1.59 23.11 -2.96
C GLN A 119 0.47 23.43 -3.96
N THR A 120 0.44 22.75 -5.10
CA THR A 120 -0.71 22.78 -6.01
C THR A 120 -1.86 21.92 -5.48
N VAL A 121 -3.08 22.07 -6.01
CA VAL A 121 -4.25 21.28 -5.59
C VAL A 121 -3.98 19.78 -5.71
N GLN A 122 -3.37 19.36 -6.82
CA GLN A 122 -3.02 17.95 -7.04
C GLN A 122 -2.02 17.45 -5.99
N GLN A 123 -0.98 18.24 -5.66
CA GLN A 123 0.01 17.86 -4.67
C GLN A 123 -0.59 17.71 -3.27
N VAL A 124 -1.51 18.60 -2.89
CA VAL A 124 -2.23 18.49 -1.61
C VAL A 124 -3.10 17.22 -1.58
N ASN A 125 -3.90 16.96 -2.62
CA ASN A 125 -4.73 15.76 -2.69
C ASN A 125 -3.90 14.47 -2.62
N ASN A 126 -2.77 14.40 -3.34
CA ASN A 126 -1.86 13.27 -3.29
C ASN A 126 -1.27 13.11 -1.87
N SER A 127 -0.88 14.21 -1.22
CA SER A 127 -0.38 14.20 0.16
C SER A 127 -1.44 13.73 1.15
N VAL A 128 -2.71 14.11 0.98
CA VAL A 128 -3.82 13.64 1.84
C VAL A 128 -4.01 12.14 1.70
N GLY A 129 -3.99 11.62 0.47
CA GLY A 129 -4.06 10.17 0.22
C GLY A 129 -2.88 9.40 0.82
N ALA A 130 -1.66 9.91 0.68
CA ALA A 130 -0.46 9.34 1.30
C ALA A 130 -0.57 9.29 2.83
N LEU A 131 -1.01 10.39 3.45
CA LEU A 131 -1.22 10.45 4.90
C LEU A 131 -2.32 9.50 5.37
N ALA A 132 -3.42 9.38 4.63
CA ALA A 132 -4.52 8.46 4.93
C ALA A 132 -4.03 6.99 4.93
N LYS A 133 -3.28 6.59 3.89
CA LYS A 133 -2.64 5.28 3.81
C LYS A 133 -1.68 5.05 4.97
N ALA A 134 -0.79 6.01 5.24
CA ALA A 134 0.21 5.88 6.31
C ALA A 134 -0.42 5.75 7.71
N VAL A 135 -1.50 6.50 8.00
CA VAL A 135 -2.23 6.37 9.26
C VAL A 135 -2.84 4.97 9.38
N TYR A 136 -3.51 4.49 8.33
CA TYR A 136 -4.15 3.17 8.33
C TYR A 136 -3.12 2.04 8.46
N GLU A 137 -2.04 2.08 7.68
CA GLU A 137 -0.96 1.10 7.71
C GLU A 137 -0.28 1.06 9.09
N LYS A 138 0.15 2.20 9.63
CA LYS A 138 0.79 2.24 10.95
C LYS A 138 -0.15 1.77 12.04
N MET A 139 -1.44 2.12 11.97
CA MET A 139 -2.45 1.61 12.91
C MET A 139 -2.60 0.09 12.81
N PHE A 140 -2.69 -0.47 11.61
CA PHE A 140 -2.78 -1.91 11.39
C PHE A 140 -1.54 -2.64 11.94
N LEU A 141 -0.34 -2.18 11.59
CA LEU A 141 0.92 -2.74 12.11
C LEU A 141 1.02 -2.65 13.63
N TRP A 142 0.56 -1.54 14.22
CA TRP A 142 0.49 -1.38 15.67
C TRP A 142 -0.50 -2.37 16.30
N MET A 143 -1.67 -2.60 15.70
CA MET A 143 -2.61 -3.61 16.17
C MET A 143 -1.98 -5.01 16.15
N VAL A 144 -1.26 -5.36 15.08
CA VAL A 144 -0.51 -6.63 15.01
C VAL A 144 0.52 -6.74 16.14
N VAL A 145 1.28 -5.67 16.41
CA VAL A 145 2.23 -5.64 17.53
C VAL A 145 1.52 -5.82 18.88
N ARG A 146 0.38 -5.16 19.10
CA ARG A 146 -0.41 -5.30 20.34
C ARG A 146 -0.96 -6.72 20.51
N ILE A 147 -1.45 -7.33 19.44
CA ILE A 147 -1.91 -8.73 19.42
C ILE A 147 -0.74 -9.67 19.75
N ASN A 148 0.42 -9.49 19.10
CA ASN A 148 1.60 -10.30 19.37
C ASN A 148 2.09 -10.18 20.82
N GLN A 149 2.01 -8.99 21.42
CA GLN A 149 2.33 -8.79 22.85
C GLN A 149 1.36 -9.56 23.76
N GLN A 150 0.08 -9.63 23.41
CA GLN A 150 -0.91 -10.37 24.19
C GLN A 150 -0.77 -11.89 24.04
N LEU A 151 -0.31 -12.36 22.88
CA LEU A 151 -0.01 -13.77 22.62
C LEU A 151 1.37 -14.18 23.15
N ASP A 152 2.19 -13.23 23.61
CA ASP A 152 3.53 -13.54 24.12
C ASP A 152 3.46 -14.26 25.47
N THR A 153 4.31 -15.29 25.61
CA THR A 153 4.40 -16.11 26.82
C THR A 153 5.86 -16.16 27.24
N LYS A 154 6.13 -16.04 28.54
CA LYS A 154 7.51 -16.08 29.09
C LYS A 154 8.19 -17.46 28.98
N GLN A 155 7.58 -18.41 28.29
CA GLN A 155 8.12 -19.75 28.14
C GLN A 155 9.22 -19.76 27.07
N PRO A 156 10.31 -20.53 27.27
CA PRO A 156 11.33 -20.68 26.25
C PRO A 156 10.75 -21.42 25.03
N ARG A 157 11.03 -20.90 23.83
CA ARG A 157 10.58 -21.46 22.55
C ARG A 157 11.81 -21.90 21.74
N GLN A 158 11.81 -23.15 21.27
CA GLN A 158 12.92 -23.72 20.48
C GLN A 158 12.58 -23.84 18.99
N TYR A 159 11.32 -24.13 18.67
CA TYR A 159 10.83 -24.35 17.31
C TYR A 159 9.48 -23.65 17.13
N PHE A 160 9.10 -23.40 15.89
CA PHE A 160 7.78 -22.90 15.54
C PHE A 160 7.28 -23.55 14.24
N ILE A 161 5.97 -23.56 14.07
CA ILE A 161 5.31 -23.89 12.80
C ILE A 161 4.72 -22.58 12.29
N GLY A 162 5.24 -22.10 11.15
CA GLY A 162 4.71 -20.93 10.46
C GLY A 162 3.58 -21.34 9.53
N VAL A 163 2.45 -20.65 9.62
CA VAL A 163 1.35 -20.77 8.67
C VAL A 163 1.35 -19.51 7.81
N LEU A 164 1.55 -19.67 6.50
CA LEU A 164 1.51 -18.59 5.54
C LEU A 164 0.13 -18.58 4.87
N ASP A 165 -0.57 -17.46 4.99
CA ASP A 165 -1.81 -17.17 4.28
C ASP A 165 -1.63 -15.86 3.52
N ILE A 166 -1.72 -15.93 2.20
CA ILE A 166 -1.50 -14.83 1.27
C ILE A 166 -2.35 -15.04 0.02
N ALA A 167 -2.75 -13.95 -0.63
CA ALA A 167 -3.45 -14.02 -1.91
C ALA A 167 -2.65 -14.82 -2.95
N GLY A 168 -3.37 -15.63 -3.72
CA GLY A 168 -2.82 -16.35 -4.87
C GLY A 168 -2.49 -15.42 -6.04
N PHE A 169 -2.00 -16.01 -7.12
CA PHE A 169 -1.70 -15.29 -8.36
C PHE A 169 -2.97 -14.65 -8.95
N GLU A 170 -2.91 -13.36 -9.30
CA GLU A 170 -4.04 -12.56 -9.80
C GLU A 170 -3.89 -12.22 -11.28
N ILE A 171 -4.95 -12.47 -12.06
CA ILE A 171 -5.05 -12.06 -13.46
C ILE A 171 -6.41 -11.40 -13.67
N PHE A 172 -6.40 -10.08 -13.78
CA PHE A 172 -7.59 -9.28 -14.07
C PHE A 172 -7.52 -8.67 -15.48
N ASP A 173 -8.64 -8.08 -15.92
CA ASP A 173 -8.67 -7.27 -17.15
C ASP A 173 -7.83 -6.00 -17.02
N PHE A 174 -7.61 -5.52 -15.79
CA PHE A 174 -6.76 -4.39 -15.46
C PHE A 174 -5.81 -4.78 -14.31
N ASN A 175 -4.53 -4.95 -14.61
CA ASN A 175 -3.50 -5.27 -13.61
C ASN A 175 -2.62 -4.04 -13.39
N SER A 176 -2.58 -3.54 -12.16
CA SER A 176 -1.76 -2.38 -11.80
C SER A 176 -0.54 -2.81 -10.96
N PHE A 177 0.04 -1.87 -10.23
CA PHE A 177 1.22 -2.08 -9.38
C PHE A 177 0.98 -3.15 -8.32
N GLU A 178 -0.22 -3.15 -7.72
CA GLU A 178 -0.62 -4.10 -6.68
C GLU A 178 -0.60 -5.55 -7.20
N GLN A 179 -1.14 -5.79 -8.41
CA GLN A 179 -1.07 -7.10 -9.05
C GLN A 179 0.37 -7.52 -9.36
N LEU A 180 1.25 -6.60 -9.77
CA LEU A 180 2.66 -6.94 -9.99
C LEU A 180 3.30 -7.44 -8.68
N CYS A 181 3.06 -6.77 -7.56
CA CYS A 181 3.58 -7.17 -6.25
C CYS A 181 3.05 -8.54 -5.80
N ILE A 182 1.76 -8.81 -5.97
CA ILE A 182 1.13 -10.09 -5.62
C ILE A 182 1.66 -11.20 -6.52
N ASN A 183 1.72 -10.97 -7.83
CA ASN A 183 2.18 -11.95 -8.81
C ASN A 183 3.67 -12.24 -8.67
N PHE A 184 4.50 -11.23 -8.38
CA PHE A 184 5.92 -11.41 -8.06
C PHE A 184 6.11 -12.27 -6.81
N THR A 185 5.30 -12.04 -5.77
CA THR A 185 5.35 -12.86 -4.55
C THR A 185 4.99 -14.31 -4.85
N ASN A 186 3.93 -14.54 -5.64
CA ASN A 186 3.52 -15.89 -6.06
C ASN A 186 4.55 -16.57 -6.97
N GLU A 187 5.23 -15.82 -7.85
CA GLU A 187 6.34 -16.33 -8.67
C GLU A 187 7.46 -16.90 -7.77
N LYS A 188 7.81 -16.16 -6.70
CA LYS A 188 8.81 -16.61 -5.71
C LYS A 188 8.33 -17.79 -4.88
N LEU A 189 7.07 -17.80 -4.45
CA LEU A 189 6.49 -18.93 -3.72
C LEU A 189 6.47 -20.20 -4.59
N GLN A 190 6.15 -20.07 -5.87
CA GLN A 190 6.20 -21.18 -6.81
C GLN A 190 7.64 -21.67 -7.03
N GLN A 191 8.61 -20.76 -7.15
CA GLN A 191 10.03 -21.14 -7.24
C GLN A 191 10.48 -21.90 -5.96
N PHE A 192 10.09 -21.42 -4.78
CA PHE A 192 10.38 -22.08 -3.52
C PHE A 192 9.78 -23.49 -3.45
N PHE A 193 8.51 -23.64 -3.85
CA PHE A 193 7.83 -24.94 -3.94
C PHE A 193 8.55 -25.89 -4.89
N ASN A 194 8.86 -25.44 -6.10
CA ASN A 194 9.58 -26.25 -7.09
C ASN A 194 10.93 -26.68 -6.52
N HIS A 195 11.73 -25.76 -6.01
CA HIS A 195 13.03 -26.09 -5.45
C HIS A 195 12.93 -27.13 -4.32
N HIS A 196 12.00 -26.93 -3.38
CA HIS A 196 11.84 -27.84 -2.24
C HIS A 196 11.38 -29.24 -2.67
N MET A 197 10.34 -29.33 -3.51
CA MET A 197 9.79 -30.61 -3.95
C MET A 197 10.84 -31.39 -4.77
N PHE A 198 11.48 -30.74 -5.75
CA PHE A 198 12.36 -31.43 -6.68
C PHE A 198 13.74 -31.75 -6.10
N VAL A 199 14.27 -30.95 -5.17
CA VAL A 199 15.53 -31.29 -4.49
C VAL A 199 15.33 -32.52 -3.61
N LEU A 200 14.25 -32.55 -2.83
CA LEU A 200 13.94 -33.69 -1.96
C LEU A 200 13.69 -34.98 -2.75
N GLU A 201 12.94 -34.91 -3.86
CA GLU A 201 12.73 -36.08 -4.72
C GLU A 201 14.03 -36.60 -5.34
N GLN A 202 14.92 -35.71 -5.79
CA GLN A 202 16.20 -36.10 -6.37
C GLN A 202 17.15 -36.71 -5.33
N GLU A 203 17.13 -36.21 -4.09
CA GLU A 203 17.86 -36.83 -2.98
C GLU A 203 17.37 -38.26 -2.70
N GLU A 204 16.06 -38.49 -2.79
CA GLU A 204 15.49 -39.83 -2.62
C GLU A 204 15.85 -40.76 -3.79
N TYR A 205 15.79 -40.30 -5.05
CA TYR A 205 16.24 -41.10 -6.20
C TYR A 205 17.70 -41.52 -6.08
N LYS A 206 18.57 -40.60 -5.62
CA LYS A 206 19.99 -40.91 -5.38
C LYS A 206 20.17 -41.94 -4.26
N LYS A 207 19.36 -41.85 -3.20
CA LYS A 207 19.37 -42.79 -2.07
C LYS A 207 18.90 -44.20 -2.47
N GLU A 208 17.92 -44.27 -3.36
CA GLU A 208 17.40 -45.52 -3.93
C GLU A 208 18.27 -46.08 -5.07
N GLY A 209 19.31 -45.35 -5.50
CA GLY A 209 20.22 -45.78 -6.57
C GLY A 209 19.59 -45.72 -7.97
N ILE A 210 18.54 -44.91 -8.14
CA ILE A 210 17.87 -44.70 -9.43
C ILE A 210 18.69 -43.70 -10.24
N GLU A 211 19.04 -44.08 -11.47
CA GLU A 211 19.75 -43.21 -12.40
C GLU A 211 18.80 -42.12 -12.93
N TRP A 212 18.92 -40.91 -12.38
CA TRP A 212 18.10 -39.76 -12.75
C TRP A 212 18.99 -38.61 -13.23
N THR A 213 18.64 -38.02 -14.38
CA THR A 213 19.33 -36.84 -14.91
C THR A 213 18.88 -35.61 -14.11
N PHE A 214 19.83 -34.91 -13.48
CA PHE A 214 19.53 -33.73 -12.69
C PHE A 214 18.89 -32.63 -13.56
N ILE A 215 17.73 -32.13 -13.15
CA ILE A 215 17.05 -31.00 -13.78
C ILE A 215 16.80 -29.96 -12.69
N ASP A 216 17.31 -28.74 -12.89
CA ASP A 216 17.07 -27.63 -11.98
C ASP A 216 15.77 -26.90 -12.35
N PHE A 217 14.66 -27.35 -11.79
CA PHE A 217 13.34 -26.76 -11.96
C PHE A 217 13.18 -25.40 -11.25
N GLY A 218 14.16 -24.96 -10.46
CA GLY A 218 14.21 -23.61 -9.88
C GLY A 218 14.63 -22.54 -10.90
N MET A 219 15.32 -22.94 -11.97
CA MET A 219 15.79 -22.02 -13.01
C MET A 219 14.69 -21.53 -13.94
N ASP A 220 13.59 -22.28 -14.10
CA ASP A 220 12.51 -21.94 -15.04
C ASP A 220 11.81 -20.62 -14.68
N LEU A 221 11.67 -20.33 -13.38
CA LEU A 221 11.07 -19.08 -12.88
C LEU A 221 12.11 -17.97 -12.63
N ALA A 222 13.40 -18.31 -12.58
CA ALA A 222 14.46 -17.37 -12.22
C ALA A 222 14.49 -16.18 -13.20
N ALA A 223 14.30 -16.43 -14.50
CA ALA A 223 14.32 -15.37 -15.50
C ALA A 223 13.23 -14.30 -15.28
N CYS A 224 12.03 -14.69 -14.83
CA CYS A 224 10.94 -13.75 -14.54
C CYS A 224 11.20 -12.99 -13.22
N ILE A 225 11.65 -13.71 -12.19
CA ILE A 225 11.99 -13.13 -10.88
C ILE A 225 13.12 -12.10 -11.04
N GLU A 226 14.17 -12.45 -11.77
CA GLU A 226 15.32 -11.57 -11.98
C GLU A 226 14.97 -10.33 -12.78
N LEU A 227 14.12 -10.46 -13.80
CA LEU A 227 13.58 -9.33 -14.56
C LEU A 227 12.89 -8.31 -13.64
N ILE A 228 12.25 -8.76 -12.57
CA ILE A 228 11.52 -7.90 -11.65
C ILE A 228 12.45 -7.27 -10.59
N GLU A 229 13.28 -8.06 -9.91
CA GLU A 229 13.98 -7.63 -8.69
C GLU A 229 15.47 -7.27 -8.84
N LYS A 230 16.15 -7.76 -9.89
CA LYS A 230 17.59 -7.51 -10.03
C LYS A 230 17.87 -6.03 -10.35
N PRO A 231 19.12 -5.56 -10.17
CA PRO A 231 19.52 -4.26 -10.67
C PRO A 231 19.17 -4.10 -12.14
N MET A 232 18.69 -2.92 -12.53
CA MET A 232 18.15 -2.66 -13.88
C MET A 232 16.92 -3.51 -14.25
N GLY A 233 16.28 -4.18 -13.28
CA GLY A 233 14.97 -4.80 -13.40
C GLY A 233 13.84 -3.80 -13.16
N ILE A 234 12.60 -4.27 -13.21
CA ILE A 234 11.40 -3.43 -13.19
C ILE A 234 11.33 -2.56 -11.93
N PHE A 235 11.52 -3.14 -10.74
CA PHE A 235 11.46 -2.36 -9.49
C PHE A 235 12.61 -1.37 -9.38
N SER A 236 13.82 -1.77 -9.78
CA SER A 236 14.99 -0.88 -9.76
C SER A 236 14.80 0.33 -10.68
N ILE A 237 14.27 0.13 -11.89
CA ILE A 237 13.98 1.23 -12.83
C ILE A 237 12.86 2.12 -12.29
N LEU A 238 11.84 1.54 -11.65
CA LEU A 238 10.74 2.29 -11.04
C LEU A 238 11.24 3.19 -9.91
N GLU A 239 12.07 2.65 -9.01
CA GLU A 239 12.70 3.40 -7.91
C GLU A 239 13.58 4.53 -8.44
N GLU A 240 14.41 4.26 -9.45
CA GLU A 240 15.28 5.27 -10.06
C GLU A 240 14.44 6.42 -10.67
N GLU A 241 13.38 6.10 -11.43
CA GLU A 241 12.46 7.11 -11.98
C GLU A 241 11.72 7.89 -10.90
N CYS A 242 11.45 7.29 -9.74
CA CYS A 242 10.86 7.99 -8.61
C CYS A 242 11.78 9.09 -8.05
N MET A 243 13.10 8.98 -8.22
CA MET A 243 14.06 9.99 -7.77
C MET A 243 14.09 11.23 -8.69
N PHE A 244 13.62 11.12 -9.94
CA PHE A 244 13.62 12.23 -10.89
C PHE A 244 12.34 13.08 -10.79
N PRO A 245 12.43 14.38 -10.43
CA PRO A 245 11.25 15.22 -10.23
C PRO A 245 10.36 15.42 -11.46
N LYS A 246 10.91 15.21 -12.66
CA LYS A 246 10.23 15.37 -13.95
C LYS A 246 9.93 14.03 -14.65
N ALA A 247 10.18 12.90 -13.99
CA ALA A 247 9.78 11.60 -14.53
C ALA A 247 8.26 11.52 -14.63
N THR A 248 7.81 10.79 -15.65
CA THR A 248 6.41 10.52 -15.95
C THR A 248 6.24 9.02 -16.18
N ASP A 249 5.02 8.50 -16.07
CA ASP A 249 4.79 7.08 -16.38
C ASP A 249 5.24 6.73 -17.81
N THR A 250 5.22 7.71 -18.73
CA THR A 250 5.76 7.54 -20.08
C THR A 250 7.29 7.41 -20.10
N SER A 251 8.03 8.20 -19.32
CA SER A 251 9.49 8.06 -19.24
C SER A 251 9.89 6.73 -18.61
N PHE A 252 9.17 6.31 -17.57
CA PHE A 252 9.31 4.99 -16.96
C PHE A 252 9.08 3.87 -17.98
N LYS A 253 7.98 3.91 -18.73
CA LYS A 253 7.71 2.98 -19.84
C LYS A 253 8.87 2.88 -20.81
N ASN A 254 9.36 4.03 -21.27
CA ASN A 254 10.40 4.07 -22.30
C ASN A 254 11.69 3.43 -21.79
N LYS A 255 12.09 3.71 -20.54
CA LYS A 255 13.24 3.04 -19.91
C LYS A 255 13.06 1.52 -19.81
N LEU A 256 11.89 1.04 -19.41
CA LEU A 256 11.60 -0.40 -19.39
C LEU A 256 11.78 -1.04 -20.77
N TYR A 257 11.24 -0.39 -21.80
CA TYR A 257 11.33 -0.86 -23.18
C TYR A 257 12.77 -0.88 -23.68
N ASP A 258 13.51 0.21 -23.49
CA ASP A 258 14.91 0.31 -23.93
C ASP A 258 15.79 -0.73 -23.24
N GLN A 259 15.50 -1.04 -21.98
CA GLN A 259 16.26 -2.01 -21.19
C GLN A 259 15.90 -3.47 -21.49
N HIS A 260 14.62 -3.80 -21.68
CA HIS A 260 14.17 -5.21 -21.68
C HIS A 260 13.58 -5.70 -22.99
N LEU A 261 12.99 -4.84 -23.82
CA LEU A 261 12.30 -5.30 -25.02
C LEU A 261 13.28 -5.93 -26.02
N GLY A 262 13.05 -7.19 -26.37
CA GLY A 262 13.92 -7.96 -27.26
C GLY A 262 15.23 -8.45 -26.61
N LYS A 263 15.44 -8.15 -25.32
CA LYS A 263 16.61 -8.58 -24.52
C LYS A 263 16.24 -9.58 -23.44
N SER A 264 15.04 -9.43 -22.85
CA SER A 264 14.51 -10.28 -21.80
C SER A 264 13.27 -11.03 -22.31
N ASN A 265 13.34 -12.37 -22.41
CA ASN A 265 12.27 -13.19 -23.01
C ASN A 265 10.93 -13.07 -22.26
N ASN A 266 10.97 -12.88 -20.95
CA ASN A 266 9.78 -12.71 -20.11
C ASN A 266 9.14 -11.33 -20.25
N PHE A 267 9.77 -10.36 -20.94
CA PHE A 267 9.23 -9.01 -21.16
C PHE A 267 8.67 -8.87 -22.59
N GLN A 268 7.37 -8.60 -22.72
CA GLN A 268 6.68 -8.55 -24.00
C GLN A 268 5.89 -7.26 -24.19
N LYS A 269 5.56 -6.96 -25.45
CA LYS A 269 4.54 -5.94 -25.77
C LYS A 269 3.14 -6.51 -25.52
N PRO A 270 2.23 -5.71 -24.96
CA PRO A 270 0.85 -6.14 -24.75
C PRO A 270 0.15 -6.39 -26.08
N LYS A 271 -0.72 -7.40 -26.10
CA LYS A 271 -1.52 -7.73 -27.29
C LYS A 271 -2.72 -6.78 -27.33
N PRO A 272 -2.83 -5.92 -28.35
CA PRO A 272 -3.97 -5.01 -28.44
C PRO A 272 -5.25 -5.82 -28.69
N ALA A 273 -6.23 -5.67 -27.82
CA ALA A 273 -7.54 -6.29 -27.94
C ALA A 273 -8.62 -5.22 -27.77
N LYS A 274 -9.61 -5.21 -28.67
CA LYS A 274 -10.75 -4.28 -28.58
C LYS A 274 -11.52 -4.54 -27.29
N GLY A 275 -11.74 -3.50 -26.49
CA GLY A 275 -12.50 -3.57 -25.24
C GLY A 275 -11.71 -3.97 -24.00
N LYS A 276 -10.41 -4.28 -24.12
CA LYS A 276 -9.54 -4.44 -22.95
C LYS A 276 -9.06 -3.09 -22.44
N ALA A 277 -8.81 -3.01 -21.14
CA ALA A 277 -8.17 -1.85 -20.54
C ALA A 277 -6.76 -1.64 -21.14
N GLU A 278 -6.29 -0.40 -21.14
CA GLU A 278 -4.96 -0.07 -21.65
C GLU A 278 -3.88 -0.81 -20.85
N ALA A 279 -2.89 -1.38 -21.54
CA ALA A 279 -1.73 -2.01 -20.94
C ALA A 279 -0.46 -1.49 -21.62
N HIS A 280 0.64 -1.48 -20.87
CA HIS A 280 1.89 -0.87 -21.27
C HIS A 280 3.00 -1.88 -21.51
N PHE A 281 3.04 -2.99 -20.76
CA PHE A 281 3.92 -4.14 -21.01
C PHE A 281 3.23 -5.42 -20.54
N SER A 282 3.77 -6.57 -20.95
CA SER A 282 3.31 -7.86 -20.46
C SER A 282 4.48 -8.66 -19.90
N LEU A 283 4.22 -9.43 -18.85
CA LEU A 283 5.18 -10.40 -18.33
C LEU A 283 4.70 -11.82 -18.57
N VAL A 284 5.65 -12.69 -18.89
CA VAL A 284 5.43 -14.14 -18.93
C VAL A 284 5.78 -14.71 -17.56
N HIS A 285 4.74 -14.95 -16.76
CA HIS A 285 4.80 -15.62 -15.47
C HIS A 285 4.57 -17.12 -15.63
N TYR A 286 4.86 -17.91 -14.60
CA TYR A 286 4.54 -19.35 -14.60
C TYR A 286 3.04 -19.63 -14.82
N ALA A 287 2.16 -18.77 -14.31
CA ALA A 287 0.71 -18.92 -14.40
C ALA A 287 0.13 -18.42 -15.74
N GLY A 288 0.92 -17.71 -16.55
CA GLY A 288 0.49 -17.16 -17.83
C GLY A 288 1.03 -15.76 -18.13
N THR A 289 0.59 -15.19 -19.24
CA THR A 289 0.94 -13.81 -19.62
C THR A 289 0.00 -12.82 -18.95
N VAL A 290 0.55 -11.84 -18.24
CA VAL A 290 -0.21 -10.77 -17.58
C VAL A 290 0.10 -9.43 -18.21
N ASP A 291 -0.93 -8.69 -18.59
CA ASP A 291 -0.84 -7.35 -19.18
C ASP A 291 -0.93 -6.29 -18.06
N TYR A 292 0.13 -5.49 -17.89
CA TYR A 292 0.24 -4.49 -16.81
C TYR A 292 0.04 -3.06 -17.30
N ASN A 293 -0.73 -2.28 -16.54
CA ASN A 293 -0.90 -0.85 -16.71
C ASN A 293 -0.06 -0.08 -15.69
N ILE A 294 0.86 0.76 -16.17
CA ILE A 294 1.80 1.53 -15.33
C ILE A 294 1.28 2.89 -14.87
N SER A 295 0.06 3.28 -15.24
CA SER A 295 -0.49 4.60 -14.90
C SER A 295 -0.55 4.77 -13.38
N GLY A 296 0.03 5.87 -12.90
CA GLY A 296 0.13 6.20 -11.49
C GLY A 296 1.20 5.43 -10.72
N TRP A 297 2.01 4.56 -11.35
CA TRP A 297 3.02 3.77 -10.61
C TRP A 297 4.07 4.64 -9.94
N LEU A 298 4.55 5.69 -10.62
CA LEU A 298 5.52 6.61 -10.01
C LEU A 298 4.92 7.34 -8.80
N GLU A 299 3.65 7.71 -8.86
CA GLU A 299 2.98 8.36 -7.73
C GLU A 299 2.75 7.38 -6.57
N LYS A 300 2.25 6.18 -6.88
CA LYS A 300 2.04 5.10 -5.91
C LYS A 300 3.33 4.72 -5.19
N ASN A 301 4.46 4.67 -5.90
CA ASN A 301 5.74 4.23 -5.35
C ASN A 301 6.53 5.34 -4.64
N LYS A 302 6.30 6.63 -4.96
CA LYS A 302 6.96 7.75 -4.24
C LYS A 302 6.46 7.91 -2.81
N ASP A 303 5.16 7.66 -2.61
CA ASP A 303 4.37 7.89 -1.38
C ASP A 303 4.93 8.96 -0.40
N PRO A 304 5.19 10.20 -0.86
CA PRO A 304 5.93 11.16 -0.06
C PRO A 304 5.04 11.68 1.06
N LEU A 305 5.43 11.40 2.30
CA LEU A 305 4.70 11.90 3.45
C LEU A 305 5.04 13.36 3.74
N ASN A 306 4.01 14.13 4.07
CA ASN A 306 4.19 15.52 4.48
C ASN A 306 4.71 15.58 5.92
N GLU A 307 6.02 15.75 6.06
CA GLU A 307 6.72 15.85 7.35
C GLU A 307 6.17 16.93 8.28
N THR A 308 5.60 18.01 7.74
CA THR A 308 4.98 19.04 8.58
C THR A 308 3.72 18.51 9.25
N VAL A 309 2.92 17.71 8.54
CA VAL A 309 1.73 17.06 9.10
C VAL A 309 2.11 15.92 10.05
N ILE A 310 3.15 15.13 9.73
CA ILE A 310 3.70 14.12 10.66
C ILE A 310 4.11 14.78 11.98
N GLY A 311 4.75 15.95 11.94
CA GLY A 311 5.09 16.71 13.13
C GLY A 311 3.88 17.16 13.98
N LEU A 312 2.68 17.27 13.38
CA LEU A 312 1.43 17.48 14.10
C LEU A 312 0.94 16.16 14.73
N TYR A 313 0.99 15.04 13.99
CA TYR A 313 0.61 13.72 14.50
C TYR A 313 1.43 13.31 15.72
N GLN A 314 2.74 13.55 15.69
CA GLN A 314 3.66 13.32 16.81
C GLN A 314 3.28 14.09 18.09
N LYS A 315 2.54 15.19 17.96
CA LYS A 315 2.09 16.05 19.07
C LYS A 315 0.59 15.93 19.31
N SER A 316 -0.07 14.95 18.70
CA SER A 316 -1.50 14.72 18.85
C SER A 316 -1.87 14.47 20.31
N SER A 317 -3.03 14.96 20.71
CA SER A 317 -3.65 14.60 21.99
C SER A 317 -4.19 13.16 22.03
N VAL A 318 -4.36 12.52 20.87
CA VAL A 318 -4.64 11.09 20.75
C VAL A 318 -3.32 10.34 20.87
N LYS A 319 -3.07 9.77 22.06
CA LYS A 319 -1.82 9.08 22.40
C LYS A 319 -1.41 8.02 21.38
N THR A 320 -2.38 7.24 20.89
CA THR A 320 -2.12 6.21 19.87
C THR A 320 -1.57 6.85 18.59
N LEU A 321 -2.18 7.91 18.07
CA LEU A 321 -1.67 8.59 16.86
C LEU A 321 -0.25 9.12 17.05
N ALA A 322 0.03 9.74 18.20
CA ALA A 322 1.38 10.20 18.53
C ALA A 322 2.39 9.03 18.58
N LEU A 323 1.98 7.88 19.14
CA LEU A 323 2.80 6.67 19.18
C LEU A 323 3.09 6.11 17.77
N LEU A 324 2.09 6.08 16.88
CA LEU A 324 2.23 5.56 15.51
C LEU A 324 3.31 6.31 14.70
N PHE A 325 3.52 7.59 15.01
CA PHE A 325 4.47 8.47 14.32
C PHE A 325 5.67 8.89 15.19
N ALA A 326 5.88 8.26 16.34
CA ALA A 326 6.98 8.59 17.24
C ALA A 326 8.38 8.28 16.66
N ASN A 327 8.45 7.40 15.66
CA ASN A 327 9.68 6.98 14.97
C ASN A 327 9.59 7.26 13.48
#